data_AF-A0A3N5UH83-F1
#
_entry.id   AF-A0A3N5UH83-F1
#
_cell.length_a   1.000
_cell.length_b   1.000
_cell.length_c   1.000
_cell.angle_alpha   90.00
_cell.angle_beta   90.00
_cell.angle_gamma   90.00
#
_symmetry.space_group_name_H-M   'P 1'
#
loop_
_entity.id
_entity.type
_entity.pdbx_description
1 polymer ?
#
loop_
_entity_poly.entity_id
_entity_poly.type
_entity_poly.pdbx_seq_one_letter_code
_entity_poly.pdbx_strand_id
1 'polypeptide(L)'
;MANIGNVRTSPEVTRQFENLEINPSYGYWYLNQENNPFGVVGVDREYRFDGGPLWMPLAPDSATFKKVVGLVQSFPVPSSMTTGYTISEHQGRPIGVWYSSIGLGVTIDPATKTVSPSTTAPWKSPY
;
A
#
# COMPACT_ATOMS: atom_id res chain seq x y z
N MET A 1 -13.92 6.00 -16.95
CA MET A 1 -12.55 6.00 -17.53
C MET A 1 -11.61 6.11 -16.34
N ALA A 2 -10.73 5.13 -16.16
CA ALA A 2 -9.84 5.09 -15.02
C ALA A 2 -8.53 5.81 -15.34
N ASN A 3 -8.03 6.59 -14.38
CA ASN A 3 -6.83 7.40 -14.51
C ASN A 3 -5.68 6.74 -13.76
N ILE A 4 -4.46 6.86 -14.31
CA ILE A 4 -3.26 6.43 -13.60
C ILE A 4 -3.06 7.39 -12.41
N GLY A 5 -3.06 6.85 -11.19
CA GLY A 5 -2.77 7.62 -9.99
C GLY A 5 -1.27 7.86 -9.84
N ASN A 6 -0.90 8.87 -9.07
CA ASN A 6 0.48 9.22 -8.84
C ASN A 6 0.97 8.63 -7.51
N VAL A 7 2.08 7.89 -7.55
CA VAL A 7 2.71 7.31 -6.37
C VAL A 7 4.09 7.92 -6.22
N ARG A 8 4.35 8.56 -5.08
CA ARG A 8 5.62 9.23 -4.79
C ARG A 8 6.16 8.80 -3.44
N THR A 9 7.47 8.60 -3.34
CA THR A 9 8.16 8.37 -2.07
C THR A 9 7.87 9.51 -1.09
N SER A 10 7.61 9.17 0.16
CA SER A 10 7.25 10.11 1.22
C SER A 10 7.93 9.70 2.53
N PRO A 11 8.97 10.43 2.98
CA PRO A 11 9.60 10.20 4.27
C PRO A 11 8.63 10.32 5.45
N GLU A 12 7.63 11.17 5.33
CA GLU A 12 6.54 11.32 6.32
C GLU A 12 5.77 10.01 6.46
N VAL A 13 5.37 9.39 5.35
CA VAL A 13 4.67 8.10 5.36
C VAL A 13 5.58 7.00 5.92
N THR A 14 6.87 7.00 5.57
CA THR A 14 7.83 6.07 6.17
C THR A 14 7.82 6.17 7.69
N ARG A 15 7.97 7.39 8.23
CA ARG A 15 7.97 7.65 9.67
C ARG A 15 6.66 7.25 10.33
N GLN A 16 5.52 7.57 9.70
CA GLN A 16 4.19 7.21 10.21
C GLN A 16 4.05 5.69 10.40
N PHE A 17 4.46 4.89 9.41
CA PHE A 17 4.40 3.44 9.53
C PHE A 17 5.41 2.89 10.56
N GLU A 18 6.61 3.45 10.62
CA GLU A 18 7.64 3.08 11.61
C GLU A 18 7.19 3.34 13.04
N ASN A 19 6.53 4.47 13.28
CA ASN A 19 5.99 4.85 14.59
C ASN A 19 4.58 4.30 14.86
N LEU A 20 3.96 3.61 13.89
CA LEU A 20 2.57 3.16 13.93
C LEU A 20 1.56 4.33 14.09
N GLU A 21 1.91 5.52 13.61
CA GLU A 21 1.05 6.71 13.55
C GLU A 21 0.16 6.68 12.30
N ILE A 22 -0.81 5.76 12.29
CA ILE A 22 -1.67 5.48 11.14
C ILE A 22 -2.90 6.41 11.09
N ASN A 23 -3.36 6.71 9.88
CA ASN A 23 -4.55 7.54 9.67
C ASN A 23 -5.82 6.68 9.81
N PRO A 24 -6.65 6.90 10.84
CA PRO A 24 -7.86 6.10 11.06
C PRO A 24 -8.95 6.36 10.02
N SER A 25 -8.82 7.39 9.18
CA SER A 25 -9.74 7.67 8.07
C SER A 25 -9.53 6.73 6.89
N TYR A 26 -8.45 5.94 6.91
CA TYR A 26 -8.13 4.99 5.84
C TYR A 26 -8.63 3.58 6.19
N GLY A 27 -9.00 2.85 5.14
CA GLY A 27 -9.04 1.39 5.16
C GLY A 27 -7.64 0.88 4.83
N TYR A 28 -7.22 -0.21 5.50
CA TYR A 28 -5.91 -0.79 5.27
C TYR A 28 -6.03 -2.21 4.74
N TRP A 29 -5.12 -2.54 3.83
CA TRP A 29 -4.93 -3.88 3.32
C TRP A 29 -3.43 -4.18 3.27
N TYR A 30 -3.07 -5.44 3.36
CA TYR A 30 -1.70 -5.86 3.11
C TYR A 30 -1.64 -6.83 1.95
N LEU A 31 -0.60 -6.69 1.15
CA LEU A 31 -0.28 -7.60 0.08
C LEU A 31 0.42 -8.81 0.67
N ASN A 32 -0.24 -9.97 0.64
CA ASN A 32 0.31 -11.20 1.16
C ASN A 32 0.50 -12.21 0.04
N GLN A 33 1.70 -12.76 -0.06
CA GLN A 33 1.93 -13.94 -0.87
C GLN A 33 2.66 -15.00 -0.05
N GLU A 34 2.11 -16.22 -0.05
CA GLU A 34 2.72 -17.40 0.58
C GLU A 34 3.13 -17.17 2.05
N ASN A 35 2.28 -16.44 2.80
CA ASN A 35 2.45 -16.07 4.21
C ASN A 35 3.49 -14.97 4.51
N ASN A 36 4.04 -14.32 3.48
CA ASN A 36 4.93 -13.17 3.64
C ASN A 36 4.24 -11.88 3.19
N PRO A 37 4.04 -10.90 4.10
CA PRO A 37 3.52 -9.60 3.71
C PRO A 37 4.61 -8.78 3.00
N PHE A 38 4.30 -8.28 1.81
CA PHE A 38 5.22 -7.47 1.00
C PHE A 38 5.01 -5.97 1.18
N GLY A 39 3.83 -5.57 1.66
CA GLY A 39 3.56 -4.18 1.96
C GLY A 39 2.15 -3.94 2.47
N VAL A 40 1.95 -2.73 2.99
CA VAL A 40 0.67 -2.29 3.54
C VAL A 40 0.20 -1.06 2.76
N VAL A 41 -1.03 -1.11 2.25
CA VAL A 41 -1.68 0.02 1.60
C VAL A 41 -2.76 0.56 2.52
N GLY A 42 -2.80 1.88 2.64
CA GLY A 42 -3.92 2.62 3.23
C GLY A 42 -4.62 3.40 2.13
N VAL A 43 -5.94 3.33 2.04
CA VAL A 43 -6.73 4.11 1.09
C VAL A 43 -7.86 4.78 1.85
N ASP A 44 -8.15 6.02 1.50
CA ASP A 44 -9.28 6.77 2.04
C ASP A 44 -10.58 5.96 1.92
N ARG A 45 -11.33 5.84 3.02
CA ARG A 45 -12.55 5.02 3.10
C ARG A 45 -13.66 5.51 2.17
N GLU A 46 -13.57 6.73 1.65
CA GLU A 46 -14.45 7.20 0.58
C GLU A 46 -14.24 6.43 -0.74
N TYR A 47 -13.12 5.74 -0.89
CA TYR A 47 -12.77 4.95 -2.07
C TYR A 47 -12.95 3.46 -1.80
N ARG A 48 -13.48 2.78 -2.83
CA ARG A 48 -13.50 1.32 -2.88
C ARG A 48 -12.12 0.82 -3.28
N PHE A 49 -11.53 -0.03 -2.45
CA PHE A 49 -10.28 -0.72 -2.80
C PHE A 49 -10.58 -2.03 -3.54
N ASP A 50 -10.03 -2.18 -4.74
CA ASP A 50 -10.21 -3.35 -5.61
C ASP A 50 -8.83 -3.98 -5.92
N GLY A 51 -8.25 -4.63 -4.92
CA GLY A 51 -6.92 -5.26 -5.01
C GLY A 51 -6.90 -6.68 -5.55
N GLY A 52 -8.05 -7.37 -5.56
CA GLY A 52 -8.12 -8.80 -5.85
C GLY A 52 -7.67 -9.68 -4.66
N PRO A 53 -7.49 -11.00 -4.89
CA PRO A 53 -7.42 -12.00 -3.82
C PRO A 53 -6.12 -12.00 -2.98
N LEU A 54 -5.07 -11.34 -3.47
CA LEU A 54 -3.78 -11.25 -2.76
C LEU A 54 -3.78 -10.19 -1.64
N TRP A 55 -4.82 -9.36 -1.59
CA TRP A 55 -4.93 -8.29 -0.62
C TRP A 55 -5.88 -8.69 0.49
N MET A 56 -5.38 -8.68 1.71
CA MET A 56 -6.17 -8.99 2.88
C MET A 56 -6.46 -7.73 3.69
N PRO A 57 -7.70 -7.54 4.16
CA PRO A 57 -8.05 -6.41 5.00
C PRO A 57 -7.25 -6.46 6.30
N LEU A 58 -6.85 -5.28 6.76
CA LEU A 58 -6.06 -5.08 7.97
C LEU A 58 -6.75 -4.03 8.83
N ALA A 59 -7.17 -4.41 10.02
CA ALA A 59 -7.77 -3.45 10.94
C ALA A 59 -6.68 -2.48 11.45
N PRO A 60 -6.89 -1.16 11.34
CA PRO A 60 -6.01 -0.19 12.00
C PRO A 60 -6.00 -0.47 13.52
N ASP A 61 -4.87 -0.21 14.18
CA ASP A 61 -4.67 -0.35 15.63
C ASP A 61 -4.75 -1.79 16.17
N SER A 62 -4.73 -2.79 15.28
CA SER A 62 -4.69 -4.20 15.70
C SER A 62 -3.25 -4.69 15.95
N ALA A 63 -3.11 -5.68 16.83
CA ALA A 63 -1.84 -6.40 17.01
C ALA A 63 -1.35 -7.02 15.67
N THR A 64 -2.28 -7.42 14.81
CA THR A 64 -1.99 -7.91 13.46
C THR A 64 -1.37 -6.82 12.59
N PHE A 65 -1.86 -5.58 12.65
CA PHE A 65 -1.28 -4.46 11.91
C PHE A 65 0.19 -4.25 12.27
N LYS A 66 0.47 -4.14 13.57
CA LYS A 66 1.85 -3.99 14.07
C LYS A 66 2.75 -5.14 13.62
N LYS A 67 2.25 -6.39 13.69
CA LYS A 67 3.00 -7.56 13.23
C LYS A 67 3.29 -7.50 11.73
N VAL A 68 2.31 -7.16 10.91
CA VAL A 68 2.45 -7.06 9.45
C VAL A 68 3.47 -5.98 9.09
N VAL A 69 3.38 -4.78 9.68
CA VAL A 69 4.35 -3.70 9.43
C VAL A 69 5.77 -4.13 9.83
N GLY A 70 5.93 -4.77 10.99
CA GLY A 70 7.23 -5.28 11.43
C GLY A 70 7.82 -6.34 10.50
N LEU A 71 6.99 -7.21 9.91
CA LEU A 71 7.42 -8.20 8.90
C LEU A 71 7.87 -7.51 7.61
N VAL A 72 7.10 -6.54 7.11
CA VAL A 72 7.44 -5.74 5.91
C VAL A 72 8.75 -4.98 6.11
N GLN A 73 9.04 -4.51 7.33
CA GLN A 73 10.32 -3.87 7.68
C GLN A 73 11.49 -4.86 7.76
N SER A 74 11.24 -6.06 8.30
CA SER A 74 12.29 -7.04 8.57
C SER A 74 12.74 -7.78 7.30
N PHE A 75 11.89 -7.85 6.29
CA PHE A 75 12.11 -8.63 5.08
C PHE A 75 11.90 -7.81 3.80
N PRO A 76 12.69 -6.73 3.57
CA PRO A 76 12.66 -6.05 2.30
C PRO A 76 13.15 -6.98 1.17
N VAL A 77 12.64 -6.75 -0.04
CA VAL A 77 13.18 -7.39 -1.25
C VAL A 77 14.68 -7.05 -1.37
N PRO A 78 15.54 -8.00 -1.78
CA PRO A 78 16.97 -7.75 -1.96
C PRO A 78 17.22 -6.50 -2.79
N SER A 79 18.25 -5.73 -2.42
CA SER A 79 18.63 -4.45 -3.02
C SER A 79 17.58 -3.33 -2.99
N SER A 80 16.53 -3.46 -2.16
CA SER A 80 15.56 -2.39 -1.89
C SER A 80 15.45 -2.10 -0.40
N MET A 81 14.87 -0.95 -0.07
CA MET A 81 14.57 -0.53 1.31
C MET A 81 13.08 -0.31 1.46
N THR A 82 12.53 -0.72 2.60
CA THR A 82 11.13 -0.44 2.93
C THR A 82 10.94 1.07 3.07
N THR A 83 10.04 1.63 2.28
CA THR A 83 9.77 3.08 2.22
C THR A 83 8.28 3.33 2.13
N GLY A 84 7.85 4.47 2.67
CA GLY A 84 6.51 5.00 2.53
C GLY A 84 6.33 5.79 1.24
N TYR A 85 5.13 5.74 0.70
CA TYR A 85 4.72 6.45 -0.50
C TYR A 85 3.36 7.08 -0.28
N THR A 86 3.15 8.27 -0.85
CA THR A 86 1.83 8.90 -0.95
C THR A 86 1.19 8.49 -2.27
N ILE A 87 -0.08 8.12 -2.22
CA ILE A 87 -0.93 7.83 -3.37
C ILE A 87 -1.88 9.01 -3.57
N SER A 88 -1.84 9.61 -4.76
CA SER A 88 -2.70 10.74 -5.11
C SER A 88 -3.46 10.50 -6.42
N GLU A 89 -4.63 11.14 -6.54
CA GLU A 89 -5.28 11.29 -7.85
C GLU A 89 -4.43 12.12 -8.81
N HIS A 90 -4.75 12.07 -10.09
CA HIS A 90 -4.10 12.86 -11.14
C HIS A 90 -4.12 14.38 -10.86
N GLN A 91 -5.11 14.88 -10.11
CA GLN A 91 -5.23 16.28 -9.70
C GLN A 91 -4.52 16.60 -8.36
N GLY A 92 -3.71 15.68 -7.83
CA GLY A 92 -2.82 15.93 -6.69
C GLY A 92 -3.44 15.71 -5.30
N ARG A 93 -4.75 15.45 -5.18
CA ARG A 93 -5.38 15.10 -3.89
C ARG A 93 -4.80 13.77 -3.40
N PRO A 94 -4.19 13.70 -2.20
CA PRO A 94 -3.77 12.44 -1.60
C PRO A 94 -5.02 11.64 -1.21
N ILE A 95 -5.04 10.37 -1.62
CA ILE A 95 -6.14 9.44 -1.36
C ILE A 95 -5.67 8.17 -0.65
N GLY A 96 -4.38 8.06 -0.37
CA GLY A 96 -3.84 6.89 0.29
C GLY A 96 -2.34 6.93 0.48
N VAL A 97 -1.84 5.83 1.02
CA VAL A 97 -0.44 5.59 1.37
C VAL A 97 -0.06 4.16 1.01
N TRP A 98 1.20 3.94 0.72
CA TRP A 98 1.78 2.62 0.50
C TRP A 98 3.07 2.50 1.30
N TYR A 99 3.27 1.38 1.97
CA TYR A 99 4.48 1.12 2.74
C TYR A 99 5.04 -0.24 2.36
N SER A 100 6.19 -0.25 1.69
CA SER A 100 6.78 -1.45 1.11
C SER A 100 8.20 -1.21 0.61
N SER A 101 8.94 -2.29 0.36
CA SER A 101 10.18 -2.27 -0.42
C SER A 101 9.96 -2.42 -1.93
N ILE A 102 8.71 -2.55 -2.41
CA ILE A 102 8.41 -2.64 -3.85
C ILE A 102 7.54 -1.46 -4.31
N GLY A 103 7.70 -1.11 -5.59
CA GLY A 103 6.88 -0.08 -6.23
C GLY A 103 5.41 -0.52 -6.37
N LEU A 104 4.52 0.46 -6.28
CA LEU A 104 3.09 0.30 -6.51
C LEU A 104 2.67 1.22 -7.67
N GLY A 105 2.03 0.66 -8.68
CA GLY A 105 1.20 1.41 -9.62
C GLY A 105 -0.24 1.40 -9.14
N VAL A 106 -0.98 2.49 -9.33
CA VAL A 106 -2.42 2.52 -9.03
C VAL A 106 -3.20 3.07 -10.21
N THR A 107 -4.39 2.52 -10.42
CA THR A 107 -5.40 3.10 -11.30
C THR A 107 -6.61 3.50 -10.46
N ILE A 108 -7.17 4.67 -10.73
CA ILE A 108 -8.26 5.27 -9.98
C ILE A 108 -9.41 5.55 -10.94
N ASP A 109 -10.56 4.93 -10.74
CA ASP A 109 -11.80 5.31 -11.44
C ASP A 109 -12.54 6.38 -10.61
N PRO A 110 -12.60 7.64 -11.08
CA PRO A 110 -13.23 8.72 -10.33
C PRO A 110 -14.76 8.63 -10.33
N ALA A 111 -15.38 7.94 -11.31
CA ALA A 111 -16.83 7.80 -11.38
C ALA A 111 -17.35 6.82 -10.33
N THR A 112 -16.59 5.75 -10.06
CA THR A 112 -16.93 4.75 -9.05
C THR A 112 -16.12 4.88 -7.77
N LYS A 113 -15.24 5.89 -7.67
CA LYS A 113 -14.23 6.06 -6.61
C LYS A 113 -13.49 4.76 -6.30
N THR A 114 -13.09 4.01 -7.33
CA THR A 114 -12.43 2.71 -7.16
C THR A 114 -10.93 2.85 -7.35
N VAL A 115 -10.15 2.31 -6.42
CA VAL A 115 -8.68 2.25 -6.46
C VAL A 115 -8.26 0.81 -6.70
N SER A 116 -7.56 0.59 -7.82
CA SER A 116 -7.05 -0.72 -8.22
C SER A 116 -5.52 -0.68 -8.21
N PRO A 117 -4.85 -1.37 -7.27
CA PRO A 117 -3.40 -1.49 -7.23
C PRO A 117 -2.88 -2.43 -8.32
N SER A 118 -1.67 -2.16 -8.76
CA SER A 118 -0.88 -3.01 -9.65
C SER A 118 0.55 -3.04 -9.09
N THR A 119 1.04 -4.24 -8.77
CA THR A 119 2.42 -4.41 -8.32
C THR A 119 3.17 -5.22 -9.36
N THR A 120 4.38 -4.78 -9.70
CA THR A 120 5.31 -5.61 -10.46
C THR A 120 5.78 -6.69 -9.50
N ALA A 121 5.25 -7.90 -9.63
CA ALA A 121 5.60 -9.03 -8.79
C ALA A 121 7.09 -9.40 -8.98
N PRO A 122 8.02 -9.05 -8.07
CA PRO A 122 9.43 -9.42 -8.23
C PRO A 122 9.65 -10.94 -8.21
N TRP A 123 8.71 -11.71 -7.66
CA TRP A 123 8.73 -13.17 -7.62
C TRP A 123 8.25 -13.85 -8.91
N LYS A 124 7.82 -13.10 -9.94
CA LYS A 124 7.41 -13.66 -11.24
C LYS A 124 8.53 -13.70 -12.28
N SER A 125 9.73 -13.22 -11.98
CA SER A 125 10.88 -13.45 -12.86
C SER A 125 11.37 -14.88 -12.70
N PRO A 126 11.27 -15.75 -13.72
CA PRO A 126 12.01 -17.01 -13.71
C PRO A 126 13.50 -16.65 -13.78
N TYR A 127 14.29 -17.28 -12.90
CA TYR A 127 15.73 -17.40 -13.13
C TYR A 127 15.99 -18.17 -14.42
#